data_AF-A0A0S8BRV7-F1
#
_entry.id   AF-A0A0S8BRV7-F1
#
_cell.length_a   1.000
_cell.length_b   1.000
_cell.length_c   1.000
_cell.angle_alpha   90.00
_cell.angle_beta   90.00
_cell.angle_gamma   90.00
#
_symmetry.space_group_name_H-M   'P 1'
#
loop_
_entity.id
_entity.type
_entity.pdbx_description
1 polymer ?
#
loop_
_entity_poly.entity_id
_entity_poly.type
_entity_poly.pdbx_seq_one_letter_code
_entity_poly.pdbx_strand_id
1 'polypeptide(L)'
;MRGIHPSMKLCGTSDKYLFDLSEELLIYARSVMQDESPLAPAASPDEWSGLLNFLQANWIIPFFYRKIGSLPQECRPPETITDEMRQAFLVSCVRSLHMERQLQEIIEAFREQGVRVLVLRGPALAFSVYPD
;
A
#
# COMPACT_ATOMS: atom_id res chain seq x y z
N MET A 1 27.70 -20.07 9.05
CA MET A 1 27.91 -19.27 7.82
C MET A 1 27.30 -17.88 8.01
N ARG A 2 27.99 -16.99 8.73
CA ARG A 2 27.67 -15.55 8.82
C ARG A 2 28.80 -14.82 8.12
N GLY A 3 28.51 -14.17 7.00
CA GLY A 3 29.52 -13.43 6.24
C GLY A 3 29.20 -13.30 4.77
N ILE A 4 28.04 -12.74 4.43
CA ILE A 4 27.73 -12.32 3.06
C ILE A 4 27.02 -10.96 3.14
N HIS A 5 27.78 -9.90 2.85
CA HIS A 5 27.36 -8.50 2.60
C HIS A 5 26.76 -7.66 3.76
N PRO A 6 27.60 -6.93 4.54
CA PRO A 6 27.15 -5.96 5.54
C PRO A 6 26.53 -4.66 4.96
N SER A 7 26.48 -4.50 3.63
CA SER A 7 26.06 -3.26 2.97
C SER A 7 24.74 -3.34 2.20
N MET A 8 24.06 -4.49 2.21
CA MET A 8 22.71 -4.58 1.63
C MET A 8 21.68 -4.11 2.67
N LYS A 9 21.14 -2.91 2.48
CA LYS A 9 19.83 -2.56 3.03
C LYS A 9 18.79 -3.47 2.38
N LEU A 10 18.55 -4.64 2.96
CA LEU A 10 17.43 -5.48 2.58
C LEU A 10 16.15 -4.65 2.76
N CYS A 11 15.31 -4.59 1.72
CA CYS A 11 13.95 -4.04 1.85
C CYS A 11 13.27 -4.71 3.05
N GLY A 12 12.78 -3.90 3.99
CA GLY A 12 12.23 -4.37 5.27
C GLY A 12 12.94 -3.80 6.52
N THR A 13 14.02 -3.03 6.38
CA THR A 13 14.55 -2.22 7.48
C THR A 13 13.75 -0.91 7.62
N SER A 14 12.47 -1.03 7.99
CA SER A 14 11.78 0.12 8.58
C SER A 14 11.99 0.03 10.09
N ASP A 15 12.67 1.03 10.67
CA ASP A 15 12.92 1.19 12.10
C ASP A 15 11.62 1.41 12.94
N LYS A 16 10.44 1.11 12.39
CA LYS A 16 9.13 1.25 13.05
C LYS A 16 8.45 -0.10 13.07
N TYR A 17 8.63 -0.82 14.18
CA TYR A 17 8.29 -2.23 14.24
C TYR A 17 6.77 -2.39 14.38
N LEU A 18 6.24 -3.43 13.74
CA LEU A 18 4.90 -3.98 14.02
C LEU A 18 4.64 -4.11 15.54
N PHE A 19 5.71 -4.36 16.30
CA PHE A 19 5.70 -4.56 17.75
C PHE A 19 5.58 -3.27 18.58
N ASP A 20 5.67 -2.10 17.96
CA ASP A 20 5.46 -0.80 18.64
C ASP A 20 3.99 -0.40 18.67
N LEU A 21 3.12 -1.13 17.96
CA LEU A 21 1.68 -0.92 17.95
C LEU A 21 1.02 -1.61 19.15
N SER A 22 -0.02 -1.00 19.70
CA SER A 22 -0.86 -1.66 20.69
C SER A 22 -1.52 -2.91 20.11
N GLU A 23 -1.68 -3.94 20.94
CA GLU A 23 -2.27 -5.22 20.54
C GLU A 23 -3.67 -5.05 19.93
N GLU A 24 -4.46 -4.12 20.48
CA GLU A 24 -5.79 -3.80 19.96
C GLU A 24 -5.76 -3.26 18.53
N LEU A 25 -4.82 -2.36 18.19
CA LEU A 25 -4.67 -1.82 16.84
C LEU A 25 -4.16 -2.87 15.86
N LEU A 26 -3.31 -3.79 16.31
CA LEU A 26 -2.85 -4.91 15.48
C LEU A 26 -3.98 -5.87 15.15
N ILE A 27 -4.79 -6.23 16.14
CA ILE A 27 -5.98 -7.07 15.96
C ILE A 27 -6.97 -6.36 15.03
N TYR A 28 -7.26 -5.08 15.28
CA TYR A 28 -8.11 -4.27 14.42
C TYR A 28 -7.62 -4.26 12.97
N ALA A 29 -6.34 -3.93 12.73
CA ALA A 29 -5.78 -3.88 11.39
C ALA A 29 -5.85 -5.24 10.69
N ARG A 30 -5.56 -6.32 11.41
CA ARG A 30 -5.70 -7.70 10.90
C ARG A 30 -7.14 -8.01 10.51
N SER A 31 -8.10 -7.75 11.38
CA SER A 31 -9.53 -8.01 11.14
C SER A 31 -10.04 -7.22 9.92
N VAL A 32 -9.70 -5.94 9.81
CA VAL A 32 -10.03 -5.13 8.62
C VAL A 32 -9.41 -5.73 7.35
N MET A 33 -8.17 -6.21 7.40
CA MET A 33 -7.54 -6.87 6.25
C MET A 33 -8.19 -8.21 5.87
N GLN A 34 -8.86 -8.86 6.82
CA GLN A 34 -9.63 -10.08 6.64
C GLN A 34 -11.09 -9.84 6.20
N ASP A 35 -11.44 -8.59 5.83
CA ASP A 35 -12.80 -8.18 5.46
C ASP A 35 -13.83 -8.32 6.60
N GLU A 36 -13.35 -8.31 7.84
CA GLU A 36 -14.20 -8.23 9.02
C GLU A 36 -14.56 -6.77 9.33
N SER A 37 -15.58 -6.57 10.16
CA SER A 37 -16.01 -5.24 10.63
C SER A 37 -15.80 -5.09 12.15
N PRO A 38 -14.54 -5.05 12.62
CA PRO A 38 -14.25 -4.84 14.03
C PRO A 38 -14.62 -3.41 14.44
N LEU A 39 -15.08 -3.23 15.68
CA LEU A 39 -15.22 -1.89 16.26
C LEU A 39 -13.85 -1.20 16.28
N ALA A 40 -13.84 0.12 16.03
CA ALA A 40 -12.62 0.89 16.16
C ALA A 40 -12.15 0.89 17.64
N PRO A 41 -10.90 0.51 17.92
CA PRO A 41 -10.40 0.49 19.29
C PRO A 41 -10.28 1.91 19.86
N ALA A 42 -10.38 2.02 21.18
CA ALA A 42 -10.23 3.29 21.90
C ALA A 42 -8.75 3.68 22.05
N ALA A 43 -8.06 3.84 20.92
CA ALA A 43 -6.66 4.22 20.85
C ALA A 43 -6.47 5.75 20.83
N SER A 44 -5.36 6.21 21.39
CA SER A 44 -4.93 7.60 21.36
C SER A 44 -4.53 8.06 19.94
N PRO A 45 -4.51 9.39 19.67
CA PRO A 45 -4.05 9.91 18.38
C PRO A 45 -2.63 9.46 17.99
N ASP A 46 -1.73 9.33 18.97
CA ASP A 46 -0.35 8.89 18.74
C ASP A 46 -0.27 7.41 18.34
N GLU A 47 -1.10 6.56 18.93
CA GLU A 47 -1.19 5.15 18.56
C GLU A 47 -1.75 4.96 17.15
N TRP A 48 -2.80 5.71 16.79
CA TRP A 48 -3.32 5.72 15.41
C TRP A 48 -2.28 6.24 14.41
N SER A 49 -1.53 7.27 14.78
CA SER A 49 -0.40 7.78 13.98
C SER A 49 0.69 6.71 13.84
N GLY A 50 0.93 5.92 14.88
CA GLY A 50 1.78 4.72 14.83
C GLY A 50 1.32 3.74 13.76
N LEU A 51 0.02 3.40 13.75
CA LEU A 51 -0.55 2.51 12.74
C LEU A 51 -0.39 3.09 11.33
N LEU A 52 -0.67 4.38 11.13
CA LEU A 52 -0.46 5.03 9.83
C LEU A 52 1.00 4.94 9.36
N ASN A 53 1.95 5.23 10.25
CA ASN A 53 3.37 5.11 9.97
C ASN A 53 3.75 3.68 9.55
N PHE A 54 3.21 2.67 10.24
CA PHE A 54 3.42 1.27 9.92
C PHE A 54 2.84 0.92 8.54
N LEU A 55 1.59 1.30 8.26
CA LEU A 55 0.94 1.07 6.97
C LEU A 55 1.68 1.78 5.83
N GLN A 56 2.22 2.98 6.09
CA GLN A 56 2.99 3.77 5.12
C GLN A 56 4.31 3.09 4.77
N ALA A 57 5.06 2.66 5.79
CA ALA A 57 6.34 1.98 5.62
C ALA A 57 6.21 0.70 4.77
N ASN A 58 5.06 0.04 4.86
CA ASN A 58 4.73 -1.17 4.11
C ASN A 58 3.94 -0.91 2.82
N TRP A 59 3.71 0.36 2.45
CA TRP A 59 3.01 0.76 1.22
C TRP A 59 1.57 0.23 1.09
N ILE A 60 0.91 -0.03 2.22
CA ILE A 60 -0.43 -0.64 2.27
C ILE A 60 -1.54 0.34 2.68
N ILE A 61 -1.24 1.62 2.94
CA ILE A 61 -2.29 2.63 3.23
C ILE A 61 -3.41 2.66 2.18
N PRO A 62 -3.13 2.73 0.86
CA PRO A 62 -4.20 2.82 -0.14
C PRO A 62 -5.14 1.61 -0.11
N PHE A 63 -4.58 0.41 0.15
CA PHE A 63 -5.36 -0.82 0.29
C PHE A 63 -6.19 -0.80 1.58
N PHE A 64 -5.59 -0.42 2.70
CA PHE A 64 -6.27 -0.33 3.98
C PHE A 64 -7.40 0.72 3.95
N TYR A 65 -7.15 1.89 3.37
CA TYR A 65 -8.14 2.95 3.14
C TYR A 65 -9.38 2.44 2.41
N ARG A 66 -9.17 1.64 1.35
CA ARG A 66 -10.28 1.06 0.59
C ARG A 66 -11.10 0.08 1.43
N LYS A 67 -10.46 -0.73 2.28
CA LYS A 67 -11.14 -1.69 3.17
C LYS A 67 -11.98 -0.95 4.23
N ILE A 68 -11.42 0.07 4.88
CA ILE A 68 -12.17 0.84 5.88
C ILE A 68 -13.35 1.62 5.27
N GLY A 69 -13.25 2.03 4.00
CA GLY A 69 -14.31 2.74 3.29
C GLY A 69 -15.60 1.93 3.14
N SER A 70 -15.51 0.60 3.15
CA SER A 70 -16.68 -0.30 3.14
C SER A 70 -17.27 -0.60 4.52
N LEU A 71 -16.64 -0.17 5.61
CA LEU A 71 -17.08 -0.49 6.97
C LEU A 71 -18.17 0.47 7.48
N PRO A 72 -19.02 0.04 8.45
CA PRO A 72 -19.89 0.92 9.23
C PRO A 72 -19.11 2.02 9.95
N GLN A 73 -19.76 3.13 10.29
CA GLN A 73 -19.09 4.32 10.86
C GLN A 73 -18.38 4.02 12.19
N GLU A 74 -18.99 3.19 13.04
CA GLU A 74 -18.45 2.75 14.33
C GLU A 74 -17.19 1.86 14.21
N CYS A 75 -16.97 1.29 13.04
CA CYS A 75 -15.81 0.46 12.73
C CYS A 75 -14.67 1.27 12.11
N ARG A 76 -14.90 2.55 11.77
CA ARG A 76 -13.91 3.39 11.08
C ARG A 76 -12.96 4.06 12.08
N PRO A 77 -11.70 4.30 11.68
CA PRO A 77 -10.79 5.14 12.45
C PRO A 77 -11.35 6.57 12.60
N PRO A 78 -10.79 7.37 13.52
CA PRO A 78 -11.11 8.79 13.62
C PRO A 78 -11.00 9.52 12.27
N GLU A 79 -11.78 10.59 12.10
CA GLU A 79 -11.88 11.33 10.83
C GLU A 79 -10.50 11.87 10.37
N THR A 80 -9.72 12.43 11.29
CA THR A 80 -8.36 12.91 11.02
C THR A 80 -7.46 11.83 10.41
N ILE A 81 -7.51 10.63 10.97
CA ILE A 81 -6.74 9.46 10.50
C ILE A 81 -7.24 9.02 9.13
N THR A 82 -8.56 9.02 8.92
CA THR A 82 -9.17 8.65 7.64
C THR A 82 -8.82 9.65 6.54
N ASP A 83 -8.73 10.95 6.87
CA ASP A 83 -8.31 12.00 5.93
C ASP A 83 -6.84 11.86 5.52
N GLU A 84 -5.95 11.54 6.46
CA GLU A 84 -4.56 11.25 6.14
C GLU A 84 -4.43 10.05 5.19
N MET A 85 -5.19 8.98 5.46
CA MET A 85 -5.25 7.82 4.56
C MET A 85 -5.75 8.20 3.17
N ARG A 86 -6.77 9.07 3.09
CA ARG A 86 -7.32 9.57 1.83
C ARG A 86 -6.27 10.33 1.02
N GLN A 87 -5.49 11.22 1.65
CA GLN A 87 -4.42 11.95 0.97
C GLN A 87 -3.36 10.99 0.42
N ALA A 88 -2.92 10.01 1.23
CA ALA A 88 -1.98 8.99 0.79
C ALA A 88 -2.53 8.13 -0.37
N PHE A 89 -3.81 7.77 -0.32
CA PHE A 89 -4.50 7.07 -1.41
C PHE A 89 -4.48 7.88 -2.71
N LEU A 90 -4.86 9.15 -2.67
CA LEU A 90 -4.87 10.02 -3.86
C LEU A 90 -3.47 10.19 -4.47
N VAL A 91 -2.45 10.40 -3.63
CA VAL A 91 -1.05 10.44 -4.08
C VAL A 91 -0.64 9.13 -4.74
N SER A 92 -1.05 7.99 -4.17
CA SER A 92 -0.79 6.68 -4.77
C SER A 92 -1.47 6.53 -6.12
N CYS A 93 -2.71 6.99 -6.29
CA CYS A 93 -3.40 6.95 -7.58
C CYS A 93 -2.65 7.75 -8.65
N VAL A 94 -2.22 8.97 -8.34
CA VAL A 94 -1.46 9.82 -9.28
C VAL A 94 -0.14 9.15 -9.66
N ARG A 95 0.58 8.58 -8.69
CA ARG A 95 1.83 7.85 -8.94
C ARG A 95 1.60 6.63 -9.84
N SER A 96 0.55 5.87 -9.60
CA SER A 96 0.20 4.71 -10.42
C SER A 96 -0.09 5.10 -11.87
N LEU A 97 -0.88 6.15 -12.09
CA LEU A 97 -1.19 6.66 -13.44
C LEU A 97 0.07 7.13 -14.18
N HIS A 98 0.99 7.81 -13.47
CA HIS A 98 2.25 8.24 -14.07
C HIS A 98 3.14 7.05 -14.45
N MET A 99 3.27 6.08 -13.54
CA MET A 99 4.07 4.88 -13.76
C MET A 99 3.51 4.02 -14.89
N GLU A 100 2.19 3.94 -15.01
CA GLU A 100 1.48 3.26 -16.09
C GLU A 100 1.81 3.90 -17.45
N ARG A 101 1.74 5.23 -17.55
CA ARG A 101 2.13 5.95 -18.76
C ARG A 101 3.60 5.73 -19.13
N GLN A 102 4.52 5.85 -18.17
CA GLN A 102 5.95 5.62 -18.42
C GLN A 102 6.21 4.19 -18.90
N LEU A 103 5.51 3.22 -18.33
CA LEU A 103 5.62 1.82 -18.74
C LEU A 103 5.14 1.62 -20.19
N GLN A 104 4.04 2.27 -20.60
CA GLN A 104 3.59 2.25 -21.99
C GLN A 104 4.64 2.84 -22.95
N GLU A 105 5.21 4.00 -22.61
CA GLU A 105 6.24 4.66 -23.42
C GLU A 105 7.48 3.75 -23.60
N ILE A 106 7.91 3.05 -22.55
CA ILE A 106 9.02 2.09 -22.60
C ILE A 106 8.68 0.88 -23.48
N ILE A 107 7.48 0.32 -23.35
CA ILE A 107 7.04 -0.84 -24.13
C ILE A 107 7.00 -0.49 -25.63
N GLU A 108 6.49 0.68 -25.98
CA GLU A 108 6.42 1.12 -27.37
C GLU A 108 7.81 1.34 -27.96
N ALA A 109 8.72 1.99 -27.22
CA ALA A 109 10.11 2.17 -27.65
C ALA A 109 10.83 0.82 -27.90
N PHE A 110 10.60 -0.19 -27.05
CA PHE A 110 11.12 -1.53 -27.30
C PHE A 110 10.51 -2.20 -28.53
N ARG A 111 9.21 -2.03 -28.74
CA ARG A 111 8.51 -2.56 -29.92
C ARG A 111 9.04 -1.94 -31.22
N GLU A 112 9.24 -0.63 -31.25
CA GLU A 112 9.80 0.09 -32.42
C GLU A 112 11.20 -0.43 -32.80
N GLN A 113 11.98 -0.89 -31.82
CA GLN A 113 13.31 -1.48 -32.05
C GLN A 113 13.27 -2.99 -32.32
N GLY A 114 12.08 -3.59 -32.47
CA GLY A 114 11.92 -5.02 -32.70
C GLY A 114 12.25 -5.90 -31.49
N VAL A 115 12.35 -5.31 -30.29
CA VAL A 115 12.62 -6.03 -29.04
C VAL A 115 11.30 -6.60 -28.51
N ARG A 116 11.26 -7.92 -28.31
CA ARG A 116 10.08 -8.60 -27.78
C ARG A 116 9.95 -8.34 -26.28
N VAL A 117 8.82 -7.75 -25.87
CA VAL A 117 8.49 -7.52 -24.46
C VAL A 117 7.55 -8.61 -23.96
N LEU A 118 7.91 -9.23 -22.84
CA LEU A 118 7.02 -10.12 -22.09
C LEU A 118 6.46 -9.36 -20.90
N VAL A 119 5.18 -9.01 -20.95
CA VAL A 119 4.52 -8.39 -19.81
C VAL A 119 4.01 -9.47 -18.86
N LEU A 120 4.46 -9.43 -17.61
CA LEU A 120 4.18 -10.50 -16.66
C LEU A 120 2.86 -10.30 -15.90
N ARG A 121 2.53 -9.06 -15.49
CA ARG A 121 1.35 -8.71 -14.69
C ARG A 121 0.98 -7.23 -14.83
N GLY A 122 -0.18 -6.87 -14.30
CA GLY A 122 -0.55 -5.48 -14.00
C GLY A 122 -1.08 -4.69 -15.20
N PRO A 123 -1.04 -3.35 -15.14
CA PRO A 123 -1.66 -2.47 -16.15
C PRO A 123 -1.14 -2.69 -17.57
N ALA A 124 0.18 -2.88 -17.75
CA ALA A 124 0.74 -3.19 -19.06
C ALA A 124 0.21 -4.49 -19.67
N LEU A 125 -0.13 -5.49 -18.84
CA LEU A 125 -0.73 -6.73 -19.33
C LEU A 125 -2.16 -6.44 -19.80
N ALA A 126 -2.91 -5.62 -19.05
CA ALA A 126 -4.25 -5.21 -19.43
C ALA A 126 -4.25 -4.53 -20.81
N PHE A 127 -3.34 -3.60 -21.11
CA PHE A 127 -3.25 -2.98 -22.44
C PHE A 127 -2.86 -3.94 -23.57
N SER A 128 -2.13 -5.01 -23.25
CA SER A 128 -1.81 -6.03 -24.26
C SER A 128 -2.98 -6.97 -24.57
N VAL A 129 -3.96 -7.07 -23.67
CA VAL A 129 -5.11 -7.99 -23.76
C VAL A 129 -6.41 -7.27 -24.12
N TYR A 130 -6.58 -6.02 -23.66
CA TYR A 130 -7.70 -5.13 -23.91
C TYR A 130 -7.18 -3.84 -24.54
N PRO A 131 -6.91 -3.83 -25.85
CA PRO A 131 -6.45 -2.65 -26.55
C PRO A 131 -7.63 -1.74 -26.92
N ASP A 132 -8.51 -1.38 -25.98
CA ASP A 132 -9.62 -0.41 -26.15
C ASP A 132 -10.20 0.04 -24.80
#